data_AF-A0A699JA47-F1
#
_entry.id   AF-A0A699JA47-F1
#
_cell.length_a   1.000
_cell.length_b   1.000
_cell.length_c   1.000
_cell.angle_alpha   90.00
_cell.angle_beta   90.00
_cell.angle_gamma   90.00
#
_symmetry.space_group_name_H-M   'P 1'
#
loop_
_entity.id
_entity.type
_entity.pdbx_description
1 polymer ?
#
loop_
_entity_poly.entity_id
_entity_poly.type
_entity_poly.pdbx_seq_one_letter_code
_entity_poly.pdbx_strand_id
1 'polypeptide(L)'
;MLTPPRSKQLRIGHLLLHPQRYAKLLGLAGYYRRFIKDFLKIAKSFTELTQKNKKYIWGKDQETAFQLLKQKLCEDPILALPEGNNDLVVYCDASHQGLGAVLMQREKVISYPSQQLKPNKENYTTYDLELEEVVFALKI
;
A
#
# COMPACT_ATOMS: atom_id res chain seq x y z
N MET A 1 -6.46 11.05 -39.49
CA MET A 1 -6.26 11.34 -38.05
C MET A 1 -5.22 10.36 -37.52
N LEU A 2 -4.10 10.87 -37.01
CA LEU A 2 -2.84 10.14 -36.77
C LEU A 2 -2.93 9.28 -35.50
N THR A 3 -2.81 7.97 -35.64
CA THR A 3 -2.50 7.04 -34.54
C THR A 3 -1.05 7.25 -34.09
N PRO A 4 -0.74 7.33 -32.79
CA PRO A 4 0.63 7.51 -32.34
C PRO A 4 1.44 6.21 -32.55
N PRO A 5 2.75 6.30 -32.80
CA PRO A 5 3.59 5.15 -33.12
C PRO A 5 3.84 4.26 -31.90
N ARG A 6 3.67 2.94 -32.08
CA ARG A 6 3.86 1.86 -31.09
C ARG A 6 5.28 1.77 -30.48
N SER A 7 6.23 2.56 -30.96
CA SER A 7 7.66 2.48 -30.60
C SER A 7 8.06 3.20 -29.31
N LYS A 8 7.14 3.94 -28.67
CA LYS A 8 7.41 4.65 -27.40
C LYS A 8 6.85 3.98 -26.13
N GLN A 9 5.96 2.98 -26.26
CA GLN A 9 5.41 2.27 -25.11
C GLN A 9 6.35 1.17 -24.55
N LEU A 10 7.25 0.63 -25.38
CA LEU A 10 8.08 -0.54 -25.03
C LEU A 10 9.38 -0.21 -24.27
N ARG A 11 9.73 1.07 -24.06
CA ARG A 11 11.02 1.43 -23.39
C ARG A 11 10.92 1.65 -21.88
N ILE A 12 9.72 1.70 -21.29
CA ILE A 12 9.57 1.92 -19.84
C ILE A 12 9.83 0.63 -19.06
N GLY A 13 9.46 -0.54 -19.60
CA GLY A 13 9.64 -1.83 -18.91
C GLY A 13 11.10 -2.21 -18.66
N HIS A 14 12.00 -1.92 -19.61
CA HIS A 14 13.41 -2.30 -19.50
C HIS A 14 14.26 -1.31 -18.68
N LEU A 15 13.77 -0.07 -18.47
CA LEU A 15 14.47 0.97 -17.71
C LEU A 15 14.20 0.90 -16.19
N LEU A 16 13.28 0.02 -15.80
CA LEU A 16 12.92 -0.17 -14.40
C LEU A 16 13.82 -1.19 -13.71
N LEU A 17 14.55 -2.09 -14.40
CA LEU A 17 15.38 -3.18 -13.86
C LEU A 17 16.46 -2.84 -12.80
N HIS A 18 16.58 -1.59 -12.35
CA HIS A 18 17.49 -1.17 -11.30
C HIS A 18 16.79 -1.11 -9.92
N PRO A 19 17.23 -1.92 -8.94
CA PRO A 19 16.62 -1.95 -7.59
C PRO A 19 16.59 -0.58 -6.90
N GLN A 20 17.55 0.30 -7.22
CA GLN A 20 17.62 1.66 -6.68
C GLN A 20 16.45 2.57 -7.11
N ARG A 21 15.89 2.37 -8.31
CA ARG A 21 14.76 3.19 -8.79
C ARG A 21 13.45 2.78 -8.15
N TYR A 22 13.26 1.48 -7.91
CA TYR A 22 12.08 0.98 -7.18
C TYR A 22 12.08 1.37 -5.72
N ALA A 23 13.23 1.30 -5.04
CA ALA A 23 13.31 1.75 -3.64
C ALA A 23 12.91 3.23 -3.51
N LYS A 24 13.30 4.08 -4.47
CA LYS A 24 12.88 5.49 -4.54
C LYS A 24 11.38 5.63 -4.79
N LEU A 25 10.82 4.86 -5.74
CA LEU A 25 9.39 4.89 -6.04
C LEU A 25 8.54 4.41 -4.85
N LEU A 26 8.99 3.35 -4.15
CA LEU A 26 8.34 2.85 -2.95
C LEU A 26 8.40 3.89 -1.82
N GLY A 27 9.53 4.61 -1.68
CA GLY A 27 9.66 5.72 -0.76
C GLY A 27 8.65 6.85 -1.04
N LEU A 28 8.49 7.23 -2.32
CA LEU A 28 7.49 8.22 -2.74
C LEU A 28 6.05 7.73 -2.52
N ALA A 29 5.76 6.49 -2.91
CA ALA A 29 4.45 5.87 -2.73
C ALA A 29 4.10 5.70 -1.23
N GLY A 30 5.11 5.62 -0.36
CA GLY A 30 4.94 5.59 1.09
C GLY A 30 4.19 6.80 1.66
N TYR A 31 4.30 7.98 1.03
CA TYR A 31 3.51 9.16 1.43
C TYR A 31 2.00 8.92 1.19
N TYR A 32 1.67 8.30 0.06
CA TYR A 32 0.31 8.02 -0.35
C TYR A 32 -0.27 6.73 0.21
N ARG A 33 0.50 5.97 1.02
CA ARG A 33 0.07 4.66 1.56
C ARG A 33 -1.28 4.71 2.26
N ARG A 34 -1.58 5.81 2.96
CA ARG A 34 -2.83 6.01 3.73
C ARG A 34 -4.03 6.25 2.82
N PHE A 35 -3.80 6.56 1.54
CA PHE A 35 -4.84 6.87 0.58
C PHE A 35 -5.11 5.70 -0.38
N ILE A 36 -4.28 4.65 -0.34
CA ILE A 36 -4.37 3.48 -1.21
C ILE A 36 -4.88 2.30 -0.39
N LYS A 37 -6.08 1.83 -0.71
CA LYS A 37 -6.62 0.61 -0.12
C LYS A 37 -5.67 -0.57 -0.38
N ASP A 38 -5.44 -1.39 0.65
CA ASP A 38 -4.58 -2.58 0.57
C ASP A 38 -3.13 -2.30 0.12
N PHE A 39 -2.62 -1.07 0.34
CA PHE A 39 -1.27 -0.68 -0.06
C PHE A 39 -0.20 -1.67 0.37
N LEU A 40 -0.29 -2.21 1.60
CA LEU A 40 0.70 -3.18 2.09
C LEU A 40 0.73 -4.48 1.27
N LYS A 41 -0.42 -4.95 0.79
CA LYS A 41 -0.49 -6.17 -0.04
C LYS A 41 0.20 -5.95 -1.38
N ILE A 42 0.01 -4.77 -1.97
CA ILE A 42 0.69 -4.34 -3.20
C ILE A 42 2.19 -4.13 -2.93
N ALA A 43 2.53 -3.47 -1.83
CA ALA A 43 3.89 -3.17 -1.41
C ALA A 43 4.70 -4.44 -1.14
N LYS A 44 4.07 -5.50 -0.60
CA LYS A 44 4.73 -6.77 -0.24
C LYS A 44 5.53 -7.37 -1.40
N SER A 45 4.95 -7.38 -2.60
CA SER A 45 5.62 -7.85 -3.82
C SER A 45 6.90 -7.07 -4.13
N PHE A 46 6.99 -5.80 -3.71
CA PHE A 46 8.19 -4.97 -3.84
C PHE A 46 9.14 -5.13 -2.67
N THR A 47 8.64 -5.29 -1.43
CA THR A 47 9.48 -5.48 -0.25
C THR A 47 10.34 -6.74 -0.41
N GLU A 48 9.78 -7.80 -1.00
CA GLU A 48 10.50 -9.04 -1.33
C GLU A 48 11.67 -8.83 -2.32
N LEU A 49 11.56 -7.86 -3.24
CA LEU A 49 12.62 -7.52 -4.19
C LEU A 49 13.77 -6.73 -3.55
N THR A 50 13.50 -6.07 -2.43
CA THR A 50 14.49 -5.25 -1.69
C THR A 50 15.16 -6.00 -0.52
N GLN A 51 14.75 -7.24 -0.24
CA GLN A 51 15.35 -8.05 0.81
C GLN A 51 16.80 -8.42 0.47
N LYS A 52 17.71 -8.23 1.45
CA LYS A 52 19.09 -8.71 1.35
C LYS A 52 19.07 -10.25 1.18
N ASN A 53 19.90 -10.77 0.29
CA ASN A 53 20.02 -12.21 -0.05
C ASN A 53 18.90 -12.85 -0.89
N LYS A 54 17.93 -12.10 -1.42
CA LYS A 54 17.03 -12.61 -2.47
C LYS A 54 17.49 -12.19 -3.86
N LYS A 55 17.44 -13.13 -4.81
CA LYS A 55 17.67 -12.82 -6.23
C LYS A 55 16.55 -11.92 -6.71
N TYR A 56 16.92 -10.78 -7.27
CA TYR A 56 15.97 -9.86 -7.88
C TYR A 56 15.35 -10.52 -9.13
N ILE A 57 14.08 -10.91 -9.05
CA ILE A 57 13.34 -11.55 -10.14
C ILE A 57 12.11 -10.68 -10.43
N TRP A 58 12.14 -9.98 -11.56
CA TRP A 58 10.99 -9.23 -12.06
C TRP A 58 10.13 -10.16 -12.92
N GLY A 59 9.05 -10.67 -12.33
CA GLY A 59 8.08 -11.53 -12.99
C GLY A 59 6.78 -10.80 -13.34
N LYS A 60 5.77 -11.58 -13.75
CA LYS A 60 4.43 -11.06 -14.04
C LYS A 60 3.76 -10.46 -12.80
N ASP A 61 4.00 -11.02 -11.62
CA ASP A 61 3.36 -10.58 -10.38
C ASP A 61 3.85 -9.18 -9.98
N GLN A 62 5.16 -8.94 -10.10
CA GLN A 62 5.78 -7.64 -9.82
C GLN A 62 5.34 -6.57 -10.82
N GLU A 63 5.26 -6.92 -12.11
CA GLU A 63 4.74 -6.02 -13.14
C GLU A 63 3.26 -5.68 -12.88
N THR A 64 2.44 -6.68 -12.52
CA THR A 64 1.02 -6.48 -12.21
C THR A 64 0.83 -5.58 -11.00
N ALA A 65 1.58 -5.83 -9.92
CA ALA A 65 1.57 -4.98 -8.73
C ALA A 65 2.00 -3.54 -9.06
N PHE A 66 2.95 -3.35 -9.98
CA PHE A 66 3.45 -2.04 -10.38
C PHE A 66 2.44 -1.25 -11.20
N GLN A 67 1.77 -1.90 -12.16
CA GLN A 67 0.70 -1.27 -12.92
C GLN A 67 -0.49 -0.93 -12.00
N LEU A 68 -0.84 -1.82 -11.08
CA LEU A 68 -1.88 -1.57 -10.09
C LEU A 68 -1.54 -0.38 -9.19
N LEU A 69 -0.29 -0.28 -8.71
CA LEU A 69 0.15 0.86 -7.90
C LEU A 69 0.07 2.17 -8.68
N LYS A 70 0.50 2.19 -9.93
CA LYS A 70 0.36 3.37 -10.81
C LYS A 70 -1.08 3.76 -11.00
N GLN A 71 -1.95 2.80 -11.28
CA GLN A 71 -3.38 3.02 -11.43
C GLN A 71 -3.94 3.64 -10.16
N LYS A 72 -3.66 3.07 -8.98
CA LYS A 72 -4.13 3.58 -7.69
C LYS A 72 -3.60 4.97 -7.33
N LEU A 73 -2.41 5.33 -7.81
CA LEU A 73 -1.83 6.67 -7.64
C LEU A 73 -2.41 7.71 -8.62
N CYS A 74 -2.90 7.27 -9.78
CA CYS A 74 -3.51 8.13 -10.79
C CYS A 74 -5.05 8.21 -10.65
N GLU A 75 -5.66 7.22 -10.02
CA GLU A 75 -7.05 7.27 -9.58
C GLU A 75 -7.17 8.33 -8.49
N ASP A 76 -8.12 9.25 -8.63
CA ASP A 76 -8.44 10.20 -7.57
C ASP A 76 -8.79 9.40 -6.31
N PRO A 77 -8.02 9.53 -5.21
CA PRO A 77 -8.42 8.93 -3.97
C PRO A 77 -9.75 9.56 -3.57
N ILE A 78 -10.80 8.74 -3.45
CA ILE A 78 -12.12 9.18 -2.94
C ILE A 78 -12.00 9.40 -1.43
N LEU A 79 -11.11 10.32 -1.03
CA LEU A 79 -10.77 10.54 0.36
C LEU A 79 -11.15 11.96 0.71
N ALA A 80 -12.14 12.05 1.57
CA ALA A 80 -12.63 13.31 2.07
C ALA A 80 -11.61 13.92 3.01
N LEU A 81 -11.48 15.24 2.95
CA LEU A 81 -10.78 15.98 3.97
C LEU A 81 -11.59 15.89 5.27
N PRO A 82 -10.94 15.65 6.43
CA PRO A 82 -11.64 15.63 7.70
C PRO A 82 -12.22 17.02 8.01
N GLU A 83 -13.52 17.08 8.25
CA GLU A 83 -14.24 18.28 8.67
C GLU A 83 -14.36 18.27 10.20
N GLY A 84 -13.29 18.68 10.90
CA GLY A 84 -13.22 18.66 12.36
C GLY A 84 -13.13 17.26 12.96
N ASN A 85 -13.41 17.14 14.27
CA ASN A 85 -13.25 15.89 15.05
C ASN A 85 -14.56 15.13 15.34
N ASN A 86 -15.68 15.56 14.75
CA ASN A 86 -16.97 14.94 15.00
C ASN A 86 -17.24 13.82 13.97
N ASP A 87 -18.09 12.86 14.34
CA ASP A 87 -18.58 11.79 13.45
C ASP A 87 -17.48 10.87 12.87
N LEU A 88 -16.33 10.77 13.55
CA LEU A 88 -15.24 9.87 13.16
C LEU A 88 -15.58 8.43 13.57
N VAL A 89 -15.58 7.52 12.60
CA VAL A 89 -15.78 6.08 12.79
C VAL A 89 -14.56 5.35 12.28
N VAL A 90 -14.05 4.42 13.07
CA VAL A 90 -12.88 3.61 12.71
C VAL A 90 -13.30 2.15 12.62
N TYR A 91 -13.07 1.55 11.47
CA TYR A 91 -13.21 0.10 11.26
C TYR A 91 -11.83 -0.54 11.32
N CYS A 92 -11.73 -1.67 12.00
CA CYS A 92 -10.49 -2.37 12.30
C CYS A 92 -10.58 -3.81 11.77
N ASP A 93 -9.52 -4.30 11.12
CA ASP A 93 -9.31 -5.69 10.70
C ASP A 93 -7.85 -6.16 10.96
N ALA A 94 -7.70 -7.06 11.93
CA ALA A 94 -6.43 -7.66 12.31
C ALA A 94 -6.25 -9.03 11.68
N SER A 95 -5.05 -9.29 11.18
CA SER A 95 -4.65 -10.61 10.69
C SER A 95 -3.22 -10.94 11.07
N HIS A 96 -2.85 -12.22 10.99
CA HIS A 96 -1.46 -12.65 11.13
C HIS A 96 -0.51 -12.05 10.09
N GLN A 97 -1.04 -11.41 9.03
CA GLN A 97 -0.24 -10.73 8.00
C GLN A 97 0.00 -9.25 8.31
N GLY A 98 -0.87 -8.62 9.11
CA GLY A 98 -0.82 -7.18 9.37
C GLY A 98 -2.12 -6.64 9.99
N LEU A 99 -2.04 -5.38 10.39
CA LEU A 99 -3.11 -4.60 10.98
C LEU A 99 -3.64 -3.61 9.95
N GLY A 100 -4.96 -3.41 9.89
CA GLY A 100 -5.58 -2.54 8.91
C GLY A 100 -6.78 -1.81 9.50
N ALA A 101 -6.81 -0.49 9.38
CA ALA A 101 -7.95 0.31 9.79
C ALA A 101 -8.48 1.17 8.65
N VAL A 102 -9.75 1.55 8.76
CA VAL A 102 -10.43 2.49 7.86
C VAL A 102 -11.02 3.61 8.70
N LEU A 103 -10.47 4.81 8.54
CA LEU A 103 -11.02 6.02 9.15
C LEU A 103 -12.10 6.59 8.22
N MET A 104 -13.31 6.74 8.73
CA MET A 104 -14.46 7.28 8.02
C MET A 104 -15.06 8.46 8.77
N GLN A 105 -15.64 9.41 8.04
CA GLN A 105 -16.45 10.49 8.58
C GLN A 105 -17.66 10.70 7.68
N ARG A 106 -18.87 10.67 8.26
CA ARG A 106 -20.14 10.89 7.53
C ARG A 106 -20.21 10.07 6.23
N GLU A 107 -19.94 8.77 6.36
CA GLU A 107 -19.91 7.79 5.25
C GLU A 107 -18.80 7.98 4.20
N LYS A 108 -17.95 9.00 4.35
CA LYS A 108 -16.79 9.22 3.49
C LYS A 108 -15.56 8.61 4.12
N VAL A 109 -14.74 7.93 3.33
CA VAL A 109 -13.44 7.44 3.81
C VAL A 109 -12.47 8.60 3.87
N ILE A 110 -11.71 8.72 4.96
CA ILE A 110 -10.63 9.70 5.14
C ILE A 110 -9.28 9.04 4.89
N SER A 111 -9.05 7.85 5.46
CA SER A 111 -7.79 7.13 5.27
C SER A 111 -7.89 5.62 5.50
N TYR A 112 -6.94 4.89 4.92
CA TYR A 112 -6.68 3.45 5.06
C TYR A 112 -5.33 3.20 5.75
N PRO A 113 -5.20 3.51 7.05
CA PRO A 113 -4.01 3.20 7.80
C PRO A 113 -3.78 1.68 7.85
N SER A 114 -2.56 1.26 7.55
CA SER A 114 -2.20 -0.14 7.57
C SER A 114 -0.75 -0.30 8.00
N GLN A 115 -0.47 -1.36 8.76
CA GLN A 115 0.88 -1.69 9.22
C GLN A 115 1.15 -3.20 9.13
N GLN A 116 2.34 -3.56 8.62
CA GLN A 116 2.77 -4.96 8.63
C GLN A 116 3.09 -5.40 10.06
N LEU A 117 2.67 -6.62 10.41
CA LEU A 117 2.94 -7.20 11.71
C LEU A 117 4.46 -7.41 11.88
N LYS A 118 4.98 -7.13 13.09
CA LYS A 118 6.38 -7.36 13.39
C LYS A 118 6.63 -8.86 13.62
N PRO A 119 7.82 -9.39 13.27
CA PRO A 119 8.14 -10.82 13.45
C PRO A 119 7.98 -11.31 14.89
N ASN A 120 8.24 -10.44 15.87
CA ASN A 120 8.10 -10.77 17.29
C ASN A 120 6.64 -10.95 17.75
N LYS A 121 5.66 -10.75 16.85
CA LYS A 121 4.24 -10.84 17.13
C LYS A 121 3.52 -11.87 16.28
N GLU A 122 4.26 -12.66 15.48
CA GLU A 122 3.67 -13.70 14.64
C GLU A 122 2.92 -14.77 15.47
N ASN A 123 3.36 -15.02 16.70
CA ASN A 123 2.76 -15.99 17.63
C ASN A 123 1.66 -15.39 18.53
N TYR A 124 1.23 -14.15 18.29
CA TYR A 124 0.17 -13.54 19.09
C TYR A 124 -1.16 -14.27 18.86
N THR A 125 -1.97 -14.36 19.92
CA THR A 125 -3.34 -14.87 19.77
C THR A 125 -4.19 -13.86 19.00
N THR A 126 -5.31 -14.31 18.42
CA THR A 126 -6.24 -13.41 17.72
C THR A 126 -6.67 -12.25 18.61
N TYR A 127 -6.94 -12.49 19.90
CA TYR A 127 -7.30 -11.46 20.86
C TYR A 127 -6.20 -10.40 21.07
N ASP A 128 -4.94 -10.82 21.12
CA ASP A 128 -3.80 -9.89 21.25
C ASP A 128 -3.64 -9.03 19.98
N LEU A 129 -3.90 -9.61 18.81
CA LEU A 129 -3.86 -8.92 17.52
C LEU A 129 -4.98 -7.88 17.41
N GLU A 130 -6.21 -8.23 17.80
CA GLU A 130 -7.35 -7.31 17.86
C GLU A 130 -7.06 -6.12 18.81
N LEU A 131 -6.50 -6.39 19.99
CA LEU A 131 -6.14 -5.33 20.92
C LEU A 131 -5.06 -4.40 20.35
N GLU A 132 -4.02 -4.97 19.73
CA GLU A 132 -2.97 -4.17 19.10
C GLU A 132 -3.48 -3.32 17.95
N GLU A 133 -4.42 -3.86 17.17
CA GLU A 133 -5.08 -3.11 16.12
C GLU A 133 -5.84 -1.90 16.66
N VAL A 134 -6.63 -2.07 17.73
CA VAL A 134 -7.36 -0.95 18.34
C VAL A 134 -6.38 0.13 18.79
N VAL A 135 -5.27 -0.26 19.42
CA VAL A 135 -4.20 0.67 19.83
C VAL A 135 -3.53 1.33 18.61
N PHE A 136 -3.35 0.60 17.51
CA PHE A 136 -2.82 1.14 16.26
C PHE A 136 -3.78 2.17 15.67
N ALA A 137 -5.08 1.87 15.67
CA ALA A 137 -6.10 2.73 15.10
C ALA A 137 -6.30 4.01 15.92
N LEU A 138 -6.19 3.94 17.25
CA LEU A 138 -6.25 5.14 18.11
C LEU A 138 -5.04 6.07 17.98
N LYS A 139 -3.93 5.61 17.38
CA LYS A 139 -2.72 6.41 17.15
C LYS A 139 -2.72 7.15 15.80
N ILE A 140 -3.77 6.99 14.99
CA ILE A 140 -3.90 7.61 13.66
C ILE A 140 -3.92 9.13 13.77
#